data_AF-Q0J834-F1
#
_entry.id   AF-Q0J834-F1
#
_cell.length_a   1.000
_cell.length_b   1.000
_cell.length_c   1.000
_cell.angle_alpha   90.00
_cell.angle_beta   90.00
_cell.angle_gamma   90.00
#
_symmetry.space_group_name_H-M   'P 1'
#
loop_
_entity.id
_entity.type
_entity.pdbx_description
1 polymer ?
#
loop_
_entity_poly.entity_id
_entity_poly.type
_entity_poly.pdbx_seq_one_letter_code
_entity_poly.pdbx_strand_id
1 'polypeptide(L)' 'RWWKELQLQDHLSFARDRMVEMHFWMLGVLFEPQYSYGRTMLTKLFIFVSIFDDIYDNYSTLEESKLFTEAIERSID' A
#
# COMPACT_ATOMS: atom_id res chain seq x y z
N ARG A 1 -11.92 1.76 -8.96
CA ARG A 1 -11.44 1.56 -10.34
C ARG A 1 -9.94 1.25 -10.34
N TRP A 2 -9.08 2.23 -10.00
CA TRP A 2 -7.62 2.05 -9.87
C TRP A 2 -7.17 0.76 -9.14
N TRP A 3 -7.71 0.49 -7.95
CA TRP A 3 -7.32 -0.71 -7.17
C TRP A 3 -7.61 -2.03 -7.92
N LYS A 4 -8.75 -2.13 -8.62
CA LYS A 4 -9.11 -3.30 -9.42
C LYS A 4 -8.28 -3.43 -10.69
N GLU A 5 -7.84 -2.30 -11.27
CA GLU A 5 -7.00 -2.27 -12.48
C GLU A 5 -5.57 -2.75 -12.20
N LEU A 6 -5.10 -2.67 -10.95
CA LEU A 6 -3.79 -3.18 -10.56
C LEU A 6 -3.72 -4.71 -10.54
N GLN A 7 -4.86 -5.41 -10.49
CA GLN A 7 -4.96 -6.88 -10.47
C GLN A 7 -4.07 -7.56 -9.39
N LEU A 8 -3.69 -6.82 -8.35
CA LEU A 8 -2.79 -7.33 -7.31
C LEU A 8 -3.44 -8.44 -6.48
N GLN A 9 -4.76 -8.49 -6.40
CA GLN A 9 -5.48 -9.56 -5.70
C GLN A 9 -5.27 -10.94 -6.35
N ASP A 10 -4.98 -10.98 -7.65
CA ASP A 10 -4.73 -12.24 -8.37
C ASP A 10 -3.32 -12.78 -8.11
N HIS A 11 -2.38 -11.91 -7.71
CA HIS A 11 -0.97 -12.25 -7.48
C HIS A 11 -0.60 -12.28 -5.99
N LEU A 12 -1.25 -11.45 -5.18
CA LEU A 12 -1.04 -11.29 -3.75
C LEU A 12 -2.31 -11.74 -3.02
N SER A 13 -2.62 -13.03 -3.12
CA SER A 13 -3.81 -13.64 -2.50
C SER A 13 -3.87 -13.44 -0.97
N PHE A 14 -2.73 -13.14 -0.35
CA PHE A 14 -2.63 -12.79 1.07
C PHE A 14 -3.04 -11.35 1.39
N ALA A 15 -2.92 -10.42 0.44
CA ALA A 15 -3.19 -9.00 0.65
C ALA A 15 -4.70 -8.75 0.69
N ARG A 16 -5.19 -8.23 1.82
CA ARG A 16 -6.63 -7.94 2.01
C ARG A 16 -7.08 -6.72 1.20
N ASP A 17 -8.33 -6.72 0.75
CA ASP A 17 -8.95 -5.52 0.16
C ASP A 17 -9.27 -4.48 1.24
N ARG A 18 -8.30 -3.60 1.50
CA ARG A 18 -8.41 -2.54 2.52
C ARG A 18 -8.76 -1.17 1.94
N MET A 19 -9.21 -1.09 0.69
CA MET A 19 -9.38 0.20 0.00
C MET A 19 -10.36 1.12 0.73
N VAL A 20 -11.50 0.58 1.17
CA VAL A 20 -12.52 1.36 1.90
C VAL A 20 -12.03 1.76 3.28
N GLU A 21 -11.40 0.84 4.01
CA GLU A 21 -10.83 1.08 5.34
C GLU A 21 -9.78 2.20 5.30
N MET A 22 -8.83 2.11 4.38
CA MET A 22 -7.77 3.12 4.23
C MET A 22 -8.33 4.47 3.79
N HIS A 23 -9.32 4.48 2.90
CA HIS A 23 -9.97 5.73 2.51
C HIS A 23 -10.70 6.40 3.69
N PHE A 24 -11.35 5.60 4.53
CA PHE A 24 -12.00 6.08 5.75
C PHE A 24 -10.98 6.67 6.72
N TRP A 25 -9.85 6.02 6.95
CA TRP A 25 -8.77 6.59 7.77
C TRP A 25 -8.25 7.92 7.21
N MET A 26 -8.03 8.01 5.89
CA MET A 26 -7.55 9.25 5.27
C MET A 26 -8.61 10.36 5.28
N LEU A 27 -9.90 10.02 5.34
CA LEU A 27 -10.97 10.98 5.61
C LEU A 27 -10.84 11.58 7.02
N GLY A 28 -10.45 10.78 8.02
CA GLY A 28 -10.17 11.27 9.37
C GLY A 28 -8.94 12.19 9.45
N VAL A 29 -7.92 11.94 8.63
CA VAL A 29 -6.69 12.77 8.58
C VAL A 29 -6.91 14.07 7.79
N LEU A 30 -7.56 13.99 6.63
CA LEU A 30 -7.81 15.10 5.71
C LEU A 30 -9.29 15.17 5.36
N PHE A 31 -10.09 15.68 6.29
CA PHE A 31 -11.55 15.68 6.15
C PHE A 31 -12.05 16.79 5.23
N GLU A 32 -11.31 17.90 5.10
CA GLU A 32 -11.78 19.06 4.36
C GLU A 32 -11.91 18.77 2.84
N PRO A 33 -12.94 19.33 2.18
CA PRO A 33 -13.23 19.01 0.77
C PRO A 33 -12.09 19.33 -0.19
N GLN A 34 -11.32 20.40 0.07
CA GLN A 34 -10.19 20.83 -0.77
C GLN A 34 -9.06 19.79 -0.84
N TYR A 35 -8.97 18.89 0.14
CA TYR A 35 -7.93 17.86 0.20
C TYR A 35 -8.33 16.55 -0.49
N SER A 36 -9.39 16.54 -1.29
CA SER A 36 -9.87 15.32 -1.99
C SER A 36 -8.77 14.59 -2.78
N TYR A 37 -7.93 15.33 -3.50
CA TYR A 37 -6.79 14.76 -4.22
C TYR A 37 -5.75 14.16 -3.28
N GLY A 38 -5.34 14.92 -2.24
CA GLY A 38 -4.38 14.46 -1.24
C GLY A 38 -4.86 13.21 -0.51
N ARG A 39 -6.14 13.19 -0.09
CA ARG A 39 -6.78 12.03 0.52
C ARG A 39 -6.75 10.80 -0.39
N THR A 40 -7.02 10.98 -1.69
CA THR A 40 -6.94 9.90 -2.68
C THR A 40 -5.51 9.39 -2.82
N MET A 41 -4.52 10.28 -2.94
CA MET A 41 -3.11 9.90 -3.06
C MET A 41 -2.59 9.17 -1.82
N LEU A 42 -2.88 9.69 -0.62
CA LEU A 42 -2.51 9.04 0.63
C LEU A 42 -3.18 7.67 0.77
N THR A 43 -4.46 7.53 0.40
CA THR A 43 -5.13 6.21 0.42
C THR A 43 -4.36 5.20 -0.41
N LYS A 44 -3.91 5.57 -1.63
CA LYS A 44 -3.11 4.69 -2.49
C LYS A 44 -1.76 4.34 -1.86
N LEU A 45 -1.06 5.33 -1.30
CA LEU A 45 0.22 5.13 -0.62
C LEU A 45 0.08 4.17 0.56
N PHE A 46 -0.90 4.37 1.42
CA PHE A 46 -1.13 3.53 2.60
C PHE A 46 -1.55 2.10 2.26
N ILE A 47 -2.23 1.90 1.13
CA ILE A 47 -2.48 0.55 0.61
C ILE A 47 -1.15 -0.16 0.29
N PHE A 48 -0.22 0.50 -0.40
CA PHE A 48 1.10 -0.10 -0.69
C PHE A 48 1.91 -0.35 0.58
N VAL A 49 1.90 0.60 1.53
CA VAL A 49 2.56 0.42 2.83
C VAL A 49 2.00 -0.80 3.57
N SER A 50 0.67 -0.97 3.58
CA SER A 50 0.05 -2.15 4.19
C SER A 50 0.45 -3.46 3.52
N ILE A 51 0.62 -3.47 2.19
CA ILE A 51 1.09 -4.67 1.47
C ILE A 51 2.55 -4.97 1.84
N PHE A 52 3.40 -3.96 1.91
CA PHE A 52 4.79 -4.14 2.32
C PHE A 52 4.88 -4.59 3.77
N ASP A 53 4.07 -4.03 4.67
CA ASP A 53 3.98 -4.47 6.07
C ASP A 53 3.63 -5.98 6.15
N ASP A 54 2.57 -6.41 5.46
CA ASP A 54 2.18 -7.82 5.37
C ASP A 54 3.35 -8.70 4.83
N ILE A 55 4.09 -8.22 3.82
CA ILE A 55 5.26 -8.94 3.29
C ILE A 55 6.31 -9.13 4.39
N TYR A 56 6.77 -8.05 5.03
CA TYR A 56 7.85 -8.11 6.01
C TYR A 56 7.48 -8.81 7.31
N ASP A 57 6.20 -8.79 7.71
CA ASP A 57 5.77 -9.34 8.99
C ASP A 57 5.43 -10.83 8.93
N ASN A 58 4.90 -11.32 7.80
CA ASN A 58 4.32 -12.66 7.71
C ASN A 58 4.65 -13.43 6.42
N TYR A 59 5.01 -12.76 5.32
CA TYR A 59 5.07 -13.41 4.00
C TYR A 59 6.45 -13.45 3.33
N SER A 60 7.50 -12.91 3.95
CA SER A 60 8.88 -13.04 3.46
C SER A 60 9.83 -13.64 4.49
N THR A 61 10.84 -14.35 3.97
CA THR A 61 12.02 -14.70 4.75
C THR A 61 12.93 -13.49 4.94
N LEU A 62 13.84 -13.55 5.91
CA LEU A 62 14.82 -12.48 6.13
C LEU A 62 15.68 -12.19 4.88
N GLU A 63 16.01 -13.21 4.09
CA GLU A 63 16.79 -13.04 2.86
C GLU A 63 15.99 -12.32 1.78
N GLU A 64 14.73 -12.73 1.56
CA GLU A 64 13.83 -12.05 0.62
C GLU A 64 13.57 -10.59 1.02
N SER A 65 13.35 -10.33 2.32
CA SER A 65 13.18 -8.97 2.84
C SER A 65 14.40 -8.09 2.58
N LYS A 66 15.62 -8.63 2.75
CA LYS A 66 16.86 -7.89 2.45
C LYS A 66 16.97 -7.56 0.97
N LEU A 67 16.73 -8.54 0.09
CA LEU A 67 16.74 -8.33 -1.36
C LEU A 67 15.71 -7.27 -1.79
N PHE A 68 14.53 -7.30 -1.19
CA PHE A 68 13.50 -6.30 -1.45
C PHE A 68 13.91 -4.91 -0.96
N THR A 69 14.47 -4.78 0.25
CA THR A 69 15.02 -3.51 0.76
C THR A 69 16.10 -2.96 -0.17
N GLU A 70 17.08 -3.78 -0.57
CA GLU A 70 18.16 -3.36 -1.46
C GLU A 70 17.64 -2.91 -2.84
N ALA A 71 16.58 -3.56 -3.35
CA ALA A 71 15.94 -3.15 -4.60
C ALA A 71 15.26 -1.78 -4.48
N ILE A 72 14.63 -1.48 -3.34
CA ILE A 72 14.04 -0.17 -3.06
C ILE A 72 15.13 0.89 -2.94
N GLU A 73 16.20 0.63 -2.18
CA GLU A 73 17.31 1.58 -2.00
C GLU A 73 17.93 1.95 -3.35
N ARG A 74 18.18 0.96 -4.22
CA ARG A 74 18.68 1.19 -5.59
C ARG A 74 17.71 2.00 -6.47
N SER A 75 16.41 1.98 -6.20
CA SER A 75 15.42 2.74 -6.99
C SER A 75 15.37 4.22 -6.63
N ILE A 76 15.99 4.60 -5.52
CA ILE A 76 16.04 5.96 -4.99
C ILE A 76 17.37 6.65 -5.35
N ASP A 77 18.42 5.85 -5.62
CA ASP A 77 19.71 6.28 -6.16
C ASP A 77 19.65 6.62 -7.67
#